data_AF-A0A964LU35-F1
#
_entry.id   AF-A0A964LU35-F1
#
_cell.length_a   1.000
_cell.length_b   1.000
_cell.length_c   1.000
_cell.angle_alpha   90.00
_cell.angle_beta   90.00
_cell.angle_gamma   90.00
#
_symmetry.space_group_name_H-M   'P 1'
#
loop_
_entity.id
_entity.type
_entity.pdbx_description
1 polymer ?
#
loop_
_entity_poly.entity_id
_entity_poly.type
_entity_poly.pdbx_seq_one_letter_code
_entity_poly.pdbx_strand_id
1 'polypeptide(L)'
;MKNEWQHKDEWKLSGKGFIVQVTRHSVGSSNYSLDEGPHRWAVYAYIYPQHPYFAEIIGSDMCQDAASAMPLHGGASLLRRHVNDGKECSIQVGADYHHLYDDHYTHYETKEDARSVFTDAEELFNWLQERAL
;
A
#
# COMPACT_ATOMS: atom_id res chain seq x y z
N MET A 1 1.90 32.79 0.97
CA MET A 1 1.11 31.56 1.18
C MET A 1 1.60 30.92 2.46
N LYS A 2 0.69 30.59 3.40
CA LYS A 2 1.06 29.77 4.55
C LYS A 2 1.29 28.35 4.04
N ASN A 3 2.37 27.70 4.48
CA ASN A 3 2.55 26.29 4.21
C ASN A 3 1.51 25.53 5.05
N GLU A 4 0.53 24.91 4.39
CA GLU A 4 -0.41 24.01 5.04
C GLU A 4 0.25 22.63 5.12
N TRP A 5 0.55 22.20 6.35
CA TRP A 5 1.09 20.88 6.61
C TRP A 5 -0.05 19.86 6.58
N GLN A 6 0.06 18.84 5.73
CA GLN A 6 -0.93 17.76 5.64
C GLN A 6 -0.57 16.64 6.63
N HIS A 7 -1.57 16.16 7.38
CA HIS A 7 -1.42 15.03 8.29
C HIS A 7 -1.52 13.70 7.54
N LYS A 8 -0.69 12.73 7.94
CA LYS A 8 -0.72 11.36 7.43
C LYS A 8 -0.39 10.40 8.56
N ASP A 9 -1.21 9.37 8.70
CA ASP A 9 -0.94 8.25 9.59
C ASP A 9 -0.21 7.14 8.85
N GLU A 10 0.80 6.55 9.51
CA GLU A 10 1.55 5.42 8.97
C GLU A 10 1.74 4.34 10.05
N TRP A 11 1.42 3.10 9.70
CA TRP A 11 1.71 1.92 10.50
C TRP A 11 2.58 0.97 9.68
N LYS A 12 3.62 0.41 10.31
CA LYS A 12 4.63 -0.42 9.62
C LYS A 12 4.82 -1.73 10.34
N LEU A 13 4.98 -2.80 9.56
CA LEU A 13 5.34 -4.12 10.02
C LEU A 13 6.53 -4.62 9.20
N SER A 14 7.64 -4.92 9.88
CA SER A 14 8.91 -5.29 9.24
C SER A 14 9.09 -6.80 9.20
N GLY A 15 9.46 -7.33 8.03
CA GLY A 15 9.79 -8.73 7.81
C GLY A 15 11.23 -8.91 7.31
N LYS A 16 11.61 -10.15 7.00
CA LYS A 16 12.96 -10.47 6.52
C LYS A 16 13.15 -10.00 5.07
N GLY A 17 13.63 -8.77 4.89
CA GLY A 17 13.90 -8.19 3.56
C GLY A 17 12.72 -7.42 2.96
N PHE A 18 11.70 -7.08 3.75
CA PHE A 18 10.59 -6.25 3.31
C PHE A 18 9.93 -5.49 4.48
N ILE A 19 9.08 -4.52 4.16
CA ILE A 19 8.17 -3.85 5.09
C ILE A 19 6.77 -3.82 4.49
N VAL A 20 5.74 -4.10 5.27
CA VAL A 20 4.36 -3.75 4.93
C VAL A 20 3.98 -2.45 5.66
N GLN A 21 3.35 -1.52 4.95
CA GLN A 21 2.96 -0.22 5.45
C GLN A 21 1.50 0.04 5.14
N VAL A 22 0.71 0.33 6.18
CA VAL A 22 -0.64 0.89 6.06
C VAL A 22 -0.54 2.41 6.18
N THR A 23 -1.23 3.14 5.32
CA THR A 23 -1.30 4.59 5.40
C THR A 23 -2.74 5.08 5.39
N ARG A 24 -3.00 6.15 6.14
CA ARG A 24 -4.21 6.96 6.02
C ARG A 24 -3.84 8.42 5.82
N HIS A 25 -4.48 9.09 4.89
CA HIS A 25 -4.42 10.55 4.80
C HIS A 25 -5.81 11.12 4.54
N SER A 26 -5.97 12.40 4.88
CA SER A 26 -7.21 13.12 4.59
C SER A 26 -7.11 13.84 3.25
N VAL A 27 -8.16 13.75 2.45
CA VAL A 27 -8.35 14.56 1.25
C VAL A 27 -9.39 15.66 1.52
N GLY A 28 -9.28 16.78 0.81
CA GLY A 28 -10.28 17.84 0.91
C GLY A 28 -11.64 17.34 0.44
N SER A 29 -12.73 17.87 1.03
CA SER A 29 -14.09 17.55 0.63
C SER A 29 -14.28 17.81 -0.87
N SER A 30 -14.62 16.77 -1.62
CA SER A 30 -15.00 16.91 -3.03
C SER A 30 -16.44 17.41 -3.11
N ASN A 31 -16.69 18.47 -3.89
CA ASN A 31 -18.05 18.89 -4.22
C ASN A 31 -18.75 17.92 -5.20
N TYR A 32 -18.03 16.93 -5.73
CA TYR A 32 -18.52 16.00 -6.76
C TYR A 32 -18.84 14.61 -6.22
N SER A 33 -18.29 14.23 -5.06
CA SER A 33 -18.50 12.92 -4.44
C SER A 33 -19.16 13.11 -3.07
N LEU A 34 -20.49 13.32 -3.08
CA LEU A 34 -21.25 13.60 -1.85
C LEU A 34 -21.29 12.40 -0.88
N ASP A 35 -21.04 11.19 -1.39
CA ASP A 35 -21.13 9.94 -0.62
C ASP A 35 -19.77 9.46 -0.08
N GLU A 36 -18.67 10.11 -0.48
CA GLU A 36 -17.32 9.76 -0.02
C GLU A 36 -16.92 10.57 1.23
N GLY A 37 -16.39 9.87 2.21
CA GLY A 37 -15.72 10.45 3.37
C GLY A 37 -14.31 10.98 3.05
N PRO A 38 -13.70 11.69 4.00
CA PRO A 38 -12.46 12.41 3.77
C PRO A 38 -11.20 11.53 3.83
N HIS A 39 -11.32 10.23 4.14
CA HIS A 39 -10.16 9.37 4.37
C HIS A 39 -9.76 8.58 3.14
N ARG A 40 -8.45 8.40 2.97
CA ARG A 40 -7.86 7.52 1.95
C ARG A 40 -6.89 6.56 2.61
N TRP A 41 -7.18 5.28 2.44
CA TRP A 41 -6.40 4.17 2.97
C TRP A 41 -5.61 3.50 1.85
N ALA A 42 -4.41 3.03 2.17
CA ALA A 42 -3.61 2.23 1.25
C ALA A 42 -2.70 1.28 2.01
N VAL A 43 -2.41 0.14 1.38
CA VAL A 43 -1.46 -0.87 1.84
C VAL A 43 -0.34 -0.98 0.83
N TYR A 44 0.90 -0.90 1.31
CA TYR A 44 2.10 -1.02 0.50
C TYR A 44 3.04 -2.09 1.06
N ALA A 45 3.63 -2.89 0.19
CA ALA A 45 4.83 -3.66 0.47
C ALA A 45 6.05 -2.94 -0.12
N TYR A 46 7.07 -2.70 0.68
CA TYR A 46 8.41 -2.31 0.26
C TYR A 46 9.29 -3.55 0.31
N ILE A 47 9.66 -4.09 -0.85
CA ILE A 47 10.48 -5.29 -0.99
C ILE A 47 11.91 -4.85 -1.30
N TYR A 48 12.88 -5.34 -0.52
CA TYR A 48 14.30 -4.97 -0.64
C TYR A 48 15.09 -6.03 -1.43
N PRO A 49 16.25 -5.66 -2.03
CA PRO A 49 17.03 -6.56 -2.88
C PRO A 49 17.42 -7.92 -2.27
N GLN A 50 17.50 -8.02 -0.94
CA GLN A 50 17.80 -9.27 -0.24
C GLN A 50 16.62 -10.24 -0.13
N HIS A 51 15.39 -9.81 -0.47
CA HIS A 51 14.22 -10.67 -0.46
C HIS A 51 14.16 -11.49 -1.76
N PRO A 52 13.95 -12.81 -1.72
CA PRO A 52 13.90 -13.64 -2.93
C PRO A 52 12.88 -13.13 -3.96
N TYR A 53 11.71 -12.71 -3.48
CA TYR A 53 10.63 -12.16 -4.33
C TYR A 53 10.98 -10.84 -5.06
N PHE A 54 12.06 -10.15 -4.68
CA PHE A 54 12.49 -8.94 -5.36
C PHE A 54 12.85 -9.20 -6.83
N ALA A 55 13.48 -10.35 -7.11
CA ALA A 55 13.93 -10.71 -8.46
C ALA A 55 12.77 -11.11 -9.40
N GLU A 56 11.64 -11.54 -8.83
CA GLU A 56 10.43 -11.91 -9.59
C GLU A 56 9.72 -10.69 -10.20
N ILE A 57 9.92 -9.50 -9.62
CA ILE A 57 9.29 -8.27 -10.08
C ILE A 57 10.17 -7.62 -11.14
N ILE A 58 9.72 -7.64 -12.40
CA ILE A 58 10.44 -7.17 -13.57
C ILE A 58 9.80 -5.89 -14.12
N GLY A 59 10.61 -4.88 -14.39
CA GLY A 59 10.12 -3.61 -14.94
C GLY A 59 9.14 -2.88 -14.02
N SER A 60 8.28 -2.05 -14.61
CA SER A 60 7.36 -1.17 -13.90
C SER A 60 5.87 -1.50 -14.09
N ASP A 61 5.56 -2.64 -14.71
CA ASP A 61 4.17 -3.03 -15.00
C ASP A 61 3.53 -3.65 -13.76
N MET A 62 2.49 -3.02 -13.21
CA MET A 62 1.77 -3.53 -12.04
C MET A 62 0.85 -4.73 -12.34
N CYS A 63 0.56 -4.98 -13.62
CA CYS A 63 -0.28 -6.10 -14.06
C CYS A 63 0.53 -7.39 -14.32
N GLN A 64 1.84 -7.39 -14.05
CA GLN A 64 2.68 -8.58 -14.21
C GLN A 64 2.31 -9.67 -13.20
N ASP A 65 2.63 -10.93 -13.52
CA ASP A 65 2.30 -12.09 -12.70
C ASP A 65 2.80 -11.94 -11.25
N ALA A 66 4.02 -11.44 -11.05
CA ALA A 66 4.61 -11.29 -9.72
C ALA A 66 3.86 -10.28 -8.83
N ALA A 67 3.35 -9.19 -9.40
CA ALA A 67 2.55 -8.20 -8.66
C ALA A 67 1.11 -8.70 -8.46
N SER A 68 0.53 -9.35 -9.47
CA SER A 68 -0.83 -9.90 -9.44
C SER A 68 -0.99 -11.08 -8.49
N ALA A 69 0.09 -11.79 -8.17
CA ALA A 69 0.07 -12.90 -7.21
C ALA A 69 0.03 -12.45 -5.73
N MET A 70 0.30 -11.17 -5.44
CA MET A 70 0.23 -10.64 -4.07
C MET A 70 -1.24 -10.51 -3.63
N PRO A 71 -1.58 -10.85 -2.37
CA PRO A 71 -2.94 -10.71 -1.84
C PRO A 71 -3.25 -9.24 -1.53
N LEU A 72 -3.40 -8.44 -2.59
CA LEU A 72 -3.73 -7.02 -2.52
C LEU A 72 -5.22 -6.81 -2.80
N HIS A 73 -5.86 -5.97 -1.99
CA HIS A 73 -7.27 -5.60 -2.15
C HIS A 73 -7.55 -5.03 -3.54
N GLY A 74 -8.37 -5.71 -4.34
CA GLY A 74 -8.65 -5.31 -5.73
C GLY A 74 -7.47 -5.50 -6.71
N GLY A 75 -6.35 -6.06 -6.26
CA GLY A 75 -5.11 -6.19 -7.03
C GLY A 75 -4.15 -5.01 -6.83
N ALA A 76 -3.00 -5.05 -7.50
CA ALA A 76 -2.01 -3.97 -7.41
C ALA A 76 -2.48 -2.72 -8.19
N SER A 77 -2.62 -1.59 -7.50
CA SER A 77 -2.90 -0.28 -8.10
C SER A 77 -1.66 0.63 -8.16
N LEU A 78 -0.56 0.20 -7.53
CA LEU A 78 0.73 0.86 -7.59
C LEU A 78 1.87 -0.16 -7.72
N LEU A 79 2.79 0.11 -8.65
CA LEU A 79 4.12 -0.48 -8.65
C LEU A 79 5.15 0.61 -8.94
N ARG A 80 6.11 0.77 -8.02
CA ARG A 80 7.15 1.80 -8.11
C ARG A 80 8.50 1.23 -7.68
N ARG A 81 9.51 1.42 -8.52
CA ARG A 81 10.90 1.10 -8.18
C ARG A 81 11.58 2.34 -7.59
N HIS A 82 12.24 2.17 -6.46
CA HIS A 82 12.96 3.24 -5.77
C HIS A 82 14.46 3.08 -6.04
N VAL A 83 15.09 4.15 -6.50
CA VAL A 83 16.51 4.18 -6.85
C VAL A 83 17.20 5.22 -5.99
N ASN A 84 18.31 4.83 -5.36
CA ASN A 84 19.20 5.73 -4.65
C ASN A 84 20.62 5.59 -5.22
N ASP A 85 21.26 6.71 -5.59
CA ASP A 85 22.59 6.73 -6.22
C ASP A 85 22.72 5.78 -7.43
N GLY A 86 21.69 5.72 -8.27
CA GLY A 86 21.65 4.86 -9.46
C GLY A 86 21.46 3.37 -9.17
N LYS A 87 21.34 2.97 -7.90
CA LYS A 87 21.06 1.59 -7.48
C LYS A 87 19.63 1.45 -6.98
N GLU A 88 18.92 0.46 -7.49
CA GLU A 88 17.60 0.12 -6.97
C GLU A 88 17.70 -0.35 -5.52
N CYS A 89 16.95 0.29 -4.63
CA CYS A 89 17.00 0.06 -3.20
C CYS A 89 15.73 -0.59 -2.65
N SER A 90 14.59 -0.44 -3.33
CA SER A 90 13.35 -1.16 -3.00
C SER A 90 12.35 -1.13 -4.16
N ILE A 91 11.42 -2.07 -4.16
CA ILE A 91 10.23 -2.07 -4.99
C ILE A 91 9.03 -1.88 -4.07
N GLN A 92 8.23 -0.87 -4.35
CA GLN A 92 6.97 -0.61 -3.67
C GLN A 92 5.82 -1.14 -4.53
N VAL A 93 5.06 -2.09 -4.01
CA VAL A 93 3.82 -2.58 -4.61
C VAL A 93 2.69 -2.30 -3.63
N GLY A 94 1.50 -1.92 -4.10
CA GLY A 94 0.39 -1.72 -3.18
C GLY A 94 -0.95 -1.53 -3.84
N ALA A 95 -1.95 -1.37 -2.98
CA ALA A 95 -3.34 -1.11 -3.32
C ALA A 95 -3.88 0.01 -2.45
N ASP A 96 -4.65 0.91 -3.07
CA ASP A 96 -5.52 1.83 -2.37
C ASP A 96 -6.88 1.18 -2.09
N TYR A 97 -7.61 1.73 -1.13
CA TYR A 97 -8.96 1.29 -0.76
C TYR A 97 -9.95 2.34 -1.24
N HIS A 98 -9.87 2.66 -2.53
CA HIS A 98 -10.74 3.62 -3.21
C HIS A 98 -11.14 3.08 -4.59
N HIS A 99 -11.51 1.80 -4.66
CA HIS A 99 -12.11 1.17 -5.83
C HIS A 99 -13.65 1.24 -5.83
N LEU A 100 -14.24 0.73 -6.91
CA LEU A 100 -15.68 0.49 -6.96
C LEU A 100 -16.11 -0.38 -5.76
N TYR A 101 -17.06 0.11 -4.96
CA TYR A 101 -17.58 -0.48 -3.72
C TYR A 101 -16.75 -0.29 -2.44
N ASP A 102 -15.63 0.44 -2.51
CA ASP A 102 -14.81 0.78 -1.35
C ASP A 102 -15.24 2.05 -0.62
N ASP A 103 -16.37 2.65 -1.01
CA ASP A 103 -16.84 3.95 -0.48
C ASP A 103 -16.89 3.96 1.06
N HIS A 104 -17.21 2.84 1.69
CA HIS A 104 -17.26 2.70 3.13
C HIS A 104 -15.90 2.92 3.82
N TYR A 105 -14.76 2.54 3.20
CA TYR A 105 -13.43 2.78 3.74
C TYR A 105 -13.11 4.27 3.87
N THR A 106 -13.73 5.11 3.04
CA THR A 106 -13.51 6.56 3.05
C THR A 106 -14.04 7.24 4.32
N HIS A 107 -14.89 6.54 5.09
CA HIS A 107 -15.46 6.99 6.37
C HIS A 107 -14.72 6.45 7.59
N TYR A 108 -13.71 5.59 7.42
CA TYR A 108 -12.92 5.05 8.52
C TYR A 108 -11.84 6.02 8.97
N GLU A 109 -11.98 6.53 10.18
CA GLU A 109 -11.06 7.52 10.75
C GLU A 109 -9.87 6.84 11.43
N THR A 110 -10.14 5.74 12.14
CA THR A 110 -9.18 5.07 13.03
C THR A 110 -8.73 3.71 12.49
N LYS A 111 -7.68 3.15 13.11
CA LYS A 111 -7.23 1.78 12.84
C LYS A 111 -8.32 0.76 13.17
N GLU A 112 -9.08 1.02 14.24
CA GLU A 112 -10.16 0.16 14.73
C GLU A 112 -11.33 0.11 13.74
N ASP A 113 -11.67 1.26 13.14
CA ASP A 113 -12.68 1.33 12.07
C ASP A 113 -12.22 0.59 10.82
N ALA A 114 -10.94 0.79 10.44
CA ALA A 114 -10.33 0.20 9.25
C ALA A 114 -9.79 -1.22 9.46
N ARG A 115 -10.37 -2.01 10.37
CA ARG A 115 -9.83 -3.34 10.75
C ARG A 115 -9.56 -4.25 9.54
N SER A 116 -10.42 -4.25 8.52
CA SER A 116 -10.22 -5.05 7.31
C SER A 116 -8.97 -4.65 6.53
N VAL A 117 -8.65 -3.35 6.42
CA VAL A 117 -7.39 -2.87 5.80
C VAL A 117 -6.16 -3.46 6.49
N PHE A 118 -6.21 -3.59 7.82
CA PHE A 118 -5.11 -4.18 8.59
C PHE A 118 -5.06 -5.71 8.47
N THR A 119 -6.21 -6.37 8.35
CA THR A 119 -6.26 -7.82 8.06
C THR A 119 -5.62 -8.14 6.71
N ASP A 120 -5.93 -7.37 5.68
CA ASP A 120 -5.31 -7.54 4.35
C ASP A 120 -3.80 -7.23 4.39
N ALA A 121 -3.39 -6.24 5.18
CA ALA A 121 -1.97 -5.95 5.40
C ALA A 121 -1.24 -7.10 6.13
N GLU A 122 -1.89 -7.76 7.09
CA GLU A 122 -1.37 -8.95 7.77
C GLU A 122 -1.27 -10.15 6.81
N GLU A 123 -2.24 -10.33 5.91
CA GLU A 123 -2.20 -11.36 4.88
C GLU A 123 -1.01 -11.15 3.93
N LEU A 124 -0.84 -9.92 3.43
CA LEU A 124 0.30 -9.55 2.59
C LEU A 124 1.63 -9.77 3.32
N PHE A 125 1.70 -9.44 4.60
CA PHE A 125 2.89 -9.66 5.42
C PHE A 125 3.24 -11.15 5.51
N ASN A 126 2.28 -12.00 5.87
CA ASN A 126 2.49 -13.44 6.00
C ASN A 126 2.91 -14.06 4.66
N TRP A 127 2.26 -13.66 3.57
CA TRP A 127 2.55 -14.14 2.24
C TRP A 127 3.99 -13.82 1.79
N LEU A 128 4.49 -12.61 2.10
CA LEU A 128 5.88 -12.23 1.84
C LEU A 128 6.84 -12.97 2.77
N GLN A 129 6.48 -13.09 4.06
CA GLN A 129 7.31 -13.74 5.06
C GLN A 129 7.57 -15.22 4.75
N GLU A 130 6.58 -15.94 4.22
CA GLU A 130 6.72 -17.33 3.76
C GLU A 130 7.69 -17.47 2.57
N ARG A 131 7.83 -16.41 1.76
CA ARG A 131 8.73 -16.35 0.59
C ARG A 131 10.10 -15.77 0.89
N ALA A 132 10.38 -15.44 2.15
CA ALA A 132 11.68 -14.95 2.61
C ALA A 132 12.65 -16.07 3.06
N LEU A 133 12.23 -17.33 2.91
CA LEU A 133 12.97 -18.53 3.29
C LEU A 133 14.13 -18.82 2.34
#